data_AF-A7M6H4-F1
#
_entry.id   AF-A7M6H4-F1
#
_cell.length_a   1.000
_cell.length_b   1.000
_cell.length_c   1.000
_cell.angle_alpha   90.00
_cell.angle_beta   90.00
_cell.angle_gamma   90.00
#
_symmetry.space_group_name_H-M   'P 1'
#
loop_
_entity.id
_entity.type
_entity.pdbx_description
1 polymer ?
#
loop_
_entity_poly.entity_id
_entity_poly.type
_entity_poly.pdbx_seq_one_letter_code
_entity_poly.pdbx_strand_id
1 'polypeptide(L)' 'RGDKKTKKGKRFKGSFGNARPKKEKRIERIKDKVEVPRSTPWPLPFKLI' A
#
# COMPACT_ATOMS: atom_id res chain seq x y z
N ARG A 1 6.03 -7.45 20.73
CA ARG A 1 5.30 -6.27 20.18
C ARG A 1 6.25 -5.14 19.71
N GLY A 2 7.58 -5.29 19.81
CA GLY A 2 8.56 -4.24 19.48
C GLY A 2 8.85 -4.01 18.00
N ASP A 3 8.51 -4.94 17.11
CA ASP A 3 8.83 -4.80 15.69
C ASP A 3 7.91 -3.81 14.97
N LYS A 4 8.44 -2.61 14.72
CA LYS A 4 7.76 -1.48 14.08
C LYS A 4 7.50 -1.70 12.58
N LYS A 5 8.03 -2.74 11.94
CA LYS A 5 7.79 -3.03 10.51
C LYS A 5 6.53 -3.87 10.28
N THR A 6 6.09 -4.64 11.27
CA THR A 6 4.89 -5.50 11.15
C THR A 6 3.59 -4.75 11.42
N LYS A 7 2.47 -5.24 10.87
CA LYS A 7 1.12 -4.72 11.18
C LYS A 7 0.82 -4.77 12.68
N LYS A 8 1.28 -5.81 13.38
CA LYS A 8 1.06 -6.03 14.82
C LYS A 8 1.85 -5.01 15.67
N GLY A 9 3.11 -4.75 15.35
CA GLY A 9 3.90 -3.74 16.08
C GLY A 9 3.50 -2.30 15.75
N LYS A 10 3.10 -2.01 14.51
CA LYS A 10 2.48 -0.71 14.16
C LYS A 10 1.16 -0.49 14.91
N ARG A 11 0.31 -1.52 15.04
CA ARG A 11 -0.93 -1.46 15.82
C ARG A 11 -0.66 -1.19 17.31
N PHE A 12 0.31 -1.89 17.90
CA PHE A 12 0.68 -1.69 19.30
C PHE A 12 1.26 -0.29 19.56
N LYS A 13 2.11 0.22 18.68
CA LYS A 13 2.66 1.59 18.78
C LYS A 13 1.62 2.69 18.44
N GLY A 14 0.47 2.33 17.86
CA GLY A 14 -0.52 3.30 17.36
C GLY A 14 -0.15 4.01 16.05
N SER A 15 1.06 3.79 15.53
CA SER A 15 1.54 4.42 14.30
C SER A 15 0.96 3.77 13.01
N PHE A 16 0.93 4.55 11.93
CA PHE A 16 0.58 4.08 10.58
C PHE A 16 1.85 3.92 9.72
N GLY A 17 1.75 3.18 8.62
CA GLY A 17 2.85 2.98 7.67
C GLY A 17 2.51 1.92 6.64
N ASN A 18 3.50 1.46 5.86
CA ASN A 18 3.25 0.52 4.75
C ASN A 18 2.54 -0.77 5.15
N ALA A 19 2.89 -1.33 6.31
CA ALA A 19 2.27 -2.54 6.85
C ALA A 19 0.89 -2.30 7.50
N ARG A 20 0.55 -1.04 7.84
CA ARG A 20 -0.74 -0.64 8.40
C ARG A 20 -1.14 0.73 7.84
N PRO A 21 -1.68 0.79 6.60
CA PRO A 21 -2.13 2.03 5.99
C PRO A 21 -3.47 2.51 6.57
N LYS A 22 -3.71 3.82 6.48
CA LYS A 22 -5.02 4.44 6.74
C LYS A 22 -6.02 4.07 5.62
N LYS A 23 -7.31 4.32 5.84
CA LYS A 23 -8.40 3.90 4.93
C LYS A 23 -8.20 4.44 3.51
N GLU A 24 -7.90 5.74 3.37
CA GLU A 24 -7.65 6.42 2.08
C GLU A 24 -6.53 5.75 1.28
N LYS A 25 -5.34 5.63 1.86
CA LYS A 25 -4.18 4.96 1.22
C LYS A 25 -4.38 3.49 0.92
N ARG A 26 -5.40 2.84 1.50
CA ARG A 26 -5.77 1.47 1.14
C ARG A 26 -6.57 1.44 -0.15
N ILE A 27 -7.48 2.40 -0.34
CA ILE A 27 -8.30 2.51 -1.56
C ILE A 27 -7.42 2.86 -2.74
N GLU A 28 -6.50 3.81 -2.59
CA GLU A 28 -5.49 4.17 -3.59
C GLU A 28 -4.69 2.95 -4.06
N ARG A 29 -4.15 2.15 -3.12
CA ARG A 29 -3.45 0.90 -3.46
C ARG A 29 -4.31 -0.16 -4.14
N ILE A 30 -5.62 -0.15 -3.91
CA ILE A 30 -6.54 -1.06 -4.57
C ILE A 30 -6.81 -0.56 -5.98
N LYS A 31 -7.05 0.75 -6.17
CA LYS A 31 -7.20 1.39 -7.48
C LYS A 31 -5.97 1.16 -8.34
N ASP A 32 -4.77 1.45 -7.84
CA ASP A 32 -3.51 1.17 -8.55
C ASP A 32 -3.40 -0.29 -8.98
N LYS A 33 -3.89 -1.24 -8.16
CA LYS A 33 -3.85 -2.67 -8.49
C LYS A 33 -4.96 -3.15 -9.43
N VAL A 34 -6.06 -2.41 -9.50
CA VAL A 34 -7.22 -2.74 -10.34
C VAL A 34 -7.05 -2.09 -11.70
N GLU A 35 -6.62 -0.83 -11.74
CA GLU A 35 -6.32 -0.06 -12.95
C GLU A 35 -5.06 -0.56 -13.64
N VAL A 36 -4.10 -1.13 -12.91
CA VAL A 36 -2.89 -1.74 -13.48
C VAL A 36 -3.01 -3.27 -13.43
N PRO A 37 -3.34 -3.93 -14.56
CA PRO A 37 -3.34 -5.40 -14.63
C PRO A 37 -1.98 -5.95 -14.23
N ARG A 38 -1.95 -7.05 -13.48
CA ARG A 38 -0.70 -7.69 -13.04
C ARG A 38 0.14 -8.24 -14.21
N SER A 39 -0.45 -8.37 -15.39
CA SER A 39 0.20 -8.75 -16.65
C SER A 39 0.94 -7.58 -17.31
N THR A 40 0.80 -6.35 -16.81
CA THR A 40 1.57 -5.22 -17.33
C THR A 40 3.04 -5.36 -16.92
N PRO A 41 3.97 -5.50 -17.89
CA PRO A 41 5.39 -5.51 -17.59
C PRO A 41 5.81 -4.08 -17.24
N TRP A 42 6.28 -3.87 -16.00
CA TRP A 42 6.88 -2.58 -15.62
C TRP A 42 8.16 -2.33 -16.45
N PRO A 43 8.50 -1.07 -16.78
CA PRO A 43 7.93 0.16 -16.27
C PRO A 43 6.99 0.83 -17.29
N LEU A 44 5.74 1.11 -16.91
CA LEU A 44 4.83 1.91 -17.74
C LEU A 44 5.30 3.38 -17.71
N PRO A 45 5.71 3.97 -18.85
CA PRO A 45 6.41 5.26 -18.89
C PRO A 45 5.47 6.48 -18.91
N PHE A 46 4.16 6.32 -18.71
CA PHE A 46 3.25 7.46 -18.59
C PHE A 46 1.99 7.11 -17.80
N LYS A 47 1.49 8.14 -17.12
CA LYS A 47 0.25 8.15 -16.36
C LYS A 47 -0.90 8.09 -17.34
N LEU A 48 -1.70 7.01 -17.30
CA LEU A 48 -2.97 6.94 -18.02
C LEU A 48 -3.87 8.06 -17.46
N ILE A 49 -4.12 9.08 -18.29
CA ILE A 49 -5.11 10.13 -18.07
C ILE A 49 -6.49 9.56 -18.40
#